data_AF-A0A8J5YQM5-F1
#
_entry.id   AF-A0A8J5YQM5-F1
#
_cell.length_a   1.000
_cell.length_b   1.000
_cell.length_c   1.000
_cell.angle_alpha   90.00
_cell.angle_beta   90.00
_cell.angle_gamma   90.00
#
_symmetry.space_group_name_H-M   'P 1'
#
loop_
_entity.id
_entity.type
_entity.pdbx_description
1 polymer ?
#
loop_
_entity_poly.entity_id
_entity_poly.type
_entity_poly.pdbx_seq_one_letter_code
_entity_poly.pdbx_strand_id
1 'polypeptide(L)'
;MKPLLLCFAFAVIVGIGNAAVMDTGGLSRDSFPKGFVFGTATSAYQVEGMANKGGRGPCIWDVYVKQPGHIAHNDTADVAVDQYHHYKEDVDLLANFNFDAYRFSISWSRIFPVGVGRVNWEGVDYYNRLINYLVKKGITPYGNLYHYDLPQALQEKYNGFLNRQIVEDYADYAEFCFKTFGDRVKNWFTFNEPRIVAALGFDNGINPPSRCSKEVGNCTDGNSAIEPYIVGHNLILSHAEAVKRYREKYQAKQKGSIGILLDFNWYEPLTRSKADNYAAQRARDFHVGWFLHPIRYGEYPRTMQEIVGKRLPKFTEEEVKMVNGINQYTTSYISNPTSPSNVTSYQSDWNVAFANAKNGVQIGPKANSWWLYIVPWGMYKTVTYIKERYGDMNIIISENGMDDPGNATLPNGLKDTTRIKFFKDYMTQLKKAIDEGANVTGYFAWSLLDNFEWLLGYTSRFGIVYVDYNNLKRATVVYFRCGYYDYRLKVTVMKRLLLCFAFAVIIGIGNVAVMDTGRLSRESFPMGFVFGTSTSAYQVEGMANKGGRGPSIWDVYVKEPGHIANNDTADVADDQYHHYKEDVDLLAKFNFDAYRFSISWSRIFPEGVGKVNWAGVAYYNRMINYLIKKGE
;
A
#
# COMPACT_ATOMS: atom_id res chain seq x y z
N MET A 1 -21.52 -37.30 48.68
CA MET A 1 -22.05 -36.05 48.09
C MET A 1 -20.96 -35.45 47.22
N LYS A 2 -21.19 -35.34 45.91
CA LYS A 2 -20.45 -34.42 45.04
C LYS A 2 -20.88 -32.98 45.38
N PRO A 3 -20.03 -31.98 45.13
CA PRO A 3 -20.26 -31.23 43.90
C PRO A 3 -19.02 -31.14 43.03
N LEU A 4 -19.26 -31.22 41.73
CA LEU A 4 -18.36 -30.89 40.63
C LEU A 4 -17.93 -29.43 40.75
N LEU A 5 -16.63 -29.14 40.62
CA LEU A 5 -16.17 -27.89 40.03
C LEU A 5 -15.45 -28.21 38.72
N LEU A 6 -16.12 -27.91 37.61
CA LEU A 6 -15.53 -27.75 36.30
C LEU A 6 -14.58 -26.55 36.34
N CYS A 7 -13.30 -26.75 36.04
CA CYS A 7 -12.41 -25.68 35.60
C CYS A 7 -11.95 -26.01 34.18
N PHE A 8 -12.35 -25.14 33.25
CA PHE A 8 -12.20 -25.25 31.81
C PHE A 8 -10.73 -25.28 31.38
N ALA A 9 -10.34 -26.32 30.64
CA ALA A 9 -9.12 -26.31 29.85
C ALA A 9 -9.29 -25.34 28.66
N PHE A 10 -8.61 -24.21 28.69
CA PHE A 10 -8.41 -23.39 27.49
C PHE A 10 -7.23 -23.97 26.71
N ALA A 11 -7.53 -24.86 25.76
CA ALA A 11 -6.58 -25.24 24.72
C ALA A 11 -6.33 -24.02 23.81
N VAL A 12 -5.21 -23.33 23.98
CA VAL A 12 -4.72 -22.39 22.98
C VAL A 12 -4.03 -23.19 21.89
N ILE A 13 -4.78 -23.51 20.84
CA ILE A 13 -4.27 -24.09 19.60
C ILE A 13 -3.40 -23.02 18.92
N VAL A 14 -2.07 -23.07 19.12
CA VAL A 14 -1.13 -22.34 18.27
C VAL A 14 -0.97 -23.16 16.99
N GLY A 15 -1.83 -22.90 16.01
CA GLY A 15 -1.66 -23.43 14.67
C GLY A 15 -0.37 -22.89 14.05
N ILE A 16 0.60 -23.76 13.81
CA ILE A 16 1.75 -23.47 12.96
C ILE A 16 1.22 -23.42 11.53
N GLY A 17 0.85 -22.21 11.10
CA GLY A 17 0.53 -21.94 9.71
C GLY A 17 1.77 -22.16 8.87
N ASN A 18 1.69 -23.09 7.91
CA ASN A 18 2.61 -23.17 6.78
C ASN A 18 2.94 -21.76 6.31
N ALA A 19 4.23 -21.41 6.24
CA ALA A 19 4.65 -20.22 5.52
C ALA A 19 4.20 -20.41 4.07
N ALA A 20 3.07 -19.80 3.73
CA ALA A 20 2.54 -19.88 2.38
C ALA A 20 3.63 -19.39 1.44
N VAL A 21 4.06 -20.26 0.53
CA VAL A 21 4.77 -19.82 -0.67
C VAL A 21 3.81 -18.83 -1.32
N MET A 22 4.08 -17.53 -1.15
CA MET A 22 3.25 -16.50 -1.76
C MET A 22 3.43 -16.62 -3.25
N ASP A 23 2.40 -17.14 -3.92
CA ASP A 23 2.30 -17.13 -5.36
C ASP A 23 2.19 -15.67 -5.81
N THR A 24 3.31 -15.07 -6.20
CA THR A 24 3.40 -13.70 -6.71
C THR A 24 2.88 -13.57 -8.15
N GLY A 25 2.36 -14.65 -8.74
CA GLY A 25 1.99 -14.69 -10.16
C GLY A 25 3.21 -14.62 -11.07
N GLY A 26 4.38 -15.03 -10.57
CA GLY A 26 5.65 -14.93 -11.29
C GLY A 26 6.28 -13.53 -11.27
N LEU A 27 5.67 -12.54 -10.62
CA LEU A 27 6.23 -11.19 -10.54
C LEU A 27 7.34 -11.10 -9.50
N SER A 28 8.39 -10.37 -9.86
CA SER A 28 9.36 -9.82 -8.92
C SER A 28 9.65 -8.33 -9.05
N ARG A 29 10.37 -7.70 -8.09
CA ARG A 29 10.83 -6.30 -8.26
C ARG A 29 11.66 -6.18 -9.52
N ASP A 30 12.48 -7.20 -9.78
CA ASP A 30 13.31 -7.31 -10.97
C ASP A 30 12.50 -7.49 -12.25
N SER A 31 11.21 -7.87 -12.15
CA SER A 31 10.31 -7.82 -13.30
C SER A 31 10.06 -6.38 -13.73
N PHE A 32 10.04 -5.39 -12.83
CA PHE A 32 9.73 -4.00 -13.14
C PHE A 32 10.96 -3.23 -13.66
N PRO A 33 10.78 -2.14 -14.42
CA PRO A 33 11.89 -1.34 -14.93
C PRO A 33 12.84 -0.89 -13.82
N LYS A 34 14.12 -0.76 -14.14
CA LYS A 34 15.12 -0.27 -13.19
C LYS A 34 14.71 1.12 -12.69
N GLY A 35 14.70 1.28 -11.36
CA GLY A 35 14.30 2.52 -10.71
C GLY A 35 12.78 2.65 -10.47
N PHE A 36 12.00 1.61 -10.76
CA PHE A 36 10.58 1.57 -10.40
C PHE A 36 10.41 1.66 -8.87
N VAL A 37 9.53 2.56 -8.44
CA VAL A 37 9.32 2.87 -7.03
C VAL A 37 8.12 2.11 -6.50
N PHE A 38 8.32 1.30 -5.46
CA PHE A 38 7.24 0.73 -4.68
C PHE A 38 7.06 1.54 -3.41
N GLY A 39 5.87 2.10 -3.24
CA GLY A 39 5.52 2.86 -2.06
C GLY A 39 4.16 2.48 -1.50
N THR A 40 3.77 3.23 -0.48
CA THR A 40 2.41 3.27 0.05
C THR A 40 2.09 4.70 0.45
N ALA A 41 0.83 4.96 0.78
CA ALA A 41 0.33 6.31 0.99
C ALA A 41 -0.62 6.43 2.18
N THR A 42 -0.70 7.65 2.71
CA THR A 42 -1.76 8.11 3.61
C THR A 42 -2.10 9.58 3.28
N SER A 43 -3.14 10.12 3.94
CA SER A 43 -3.44 11.55 3.93
C SER A 43 -3.51 12.10 5.35
N ALA A 44 -3.22 13.39 5.50
CA ALA A 44 -3.09 14.07 6.78
C ALA A 44 -4.34 13.91 7.65
N TYR A 45 -5.51 14.27 7.12
CA TYR A 45 -6.76 14.22 7.89
C TYR A 45 -7.15 12.78 8.30
N GLN A 46 -6.78 11.79 7.48
CA GLN A 46 -7.15 10.39 7.73
C GLN A 46 -6.27 9.72 8.80
N VAL A 47 -5.03 10.17 9.02
CA VAL A 47 -4.10 9.50 9.95
C VAL A 47 -3.47 10.35 11.04
N GLU A 48 -3.33 11.67 10.86
CA GLU A 48 -2.52 12.49 11.78
C GLU A 48 -3.16 12.63 13.17
N GLY A 49 -4.46 12.96 13.22
CA GLY A 49 -5.10 13.43 14.45
C GLY A 49 -4.60 14.83 14.86
N MET A 50 -4.62 15.11 16.17
CA MET A 50 -4.22 16.41 16.72
C MET A 50 -4.95 17.57 16.02
N ALA A 51 -6.25 17.38 15.77
CA ALA A 51 -7.06 18.28 14.96
C ALA A 51 -7.20 19.68 15.56
N ASN A 52 -7.30 19.78 16.89
CA ASN A 52 -7.55 21.02 17.63
C ASN A 52 -6.40 21.41 18.59
N LYS A 53 -5.19 20.87 18.40
CA LYS A 53 -4.02 21.10 19.25
C LYS A 53 -2.81 21.55 18.42
N GLY A 54 -1.75 22.00 19.11
CA GLY A 54 -0.47 22.35 18.49
C GLY A 54 -0.55 23.50 17.47
N GLY A 55 -1.44 24.46 17.73
CA GLY A 55 -1.64 25.65 16.89
C GLY A 55 -2.32 25.42 15.53
N ARG A 56 -2.75 24.18 15.20
CA ARG A 56 -3.51 23.89 13.97
C ARG A 56 -4.87 24.62 13.97
N GLY A 57 -5.22 25.23 12.85
CA GLY A 57 -6.58 25.72 12.60
C GLY A 57 -7.50 24.65 11.99
N PRO A 58 -8.83 24.81 12.07
CA PRO A 58 -9.75 23.86 11.46
C PRO A 58 -9.67 23.89 9.94
N CYS A 59 -9.81 22.74 9.30
CA CYS A 59 -10.15 22.57 7.90
C CYS A 59 -11.66 22.32 7.74
N ILE A 60 -12.15 22.34 6.50
CA ILE A 60 -13.57 22.14 6.19
C ILE A 60 -14.11 20.79 6.71
N TRP A 61 -13.28 19.75 6.78
CA TRP A 61 -13.69 18.47 7.35
C TRP A 61 -13.87 18.52 8.86
N ASP A 62 -13.07 19.28 9.61
CA ASP A 62 -13.21 19.40 11.08
C ASP A 62 -14.57 19.97 11.50
N VAL A 63 -15.14 20.86 10.67
CA VAL A 63 -16.46 21.43 10.89
C VAL A 63 -17.55 20.46 10.43
N TYR A 64 -17.32 19.76 9.32
CA TYR A 64 -18.27 18.83 8.73
C TYR A 64 -18.54 17.61 9.62
N VAL A 65 -17.48 16.96 10.13
CA VAL A 65 -17.63 15.73 10.96
C VAL A 65 -18.35 15.97 12.29
N LYS A 66 -18.42 17.23 12.74
CA LYS A 66 -19.14 17.61 13.98
C LYS A 66 -20.64 17.71 13.81
N GLN A 67 -21.13 17.70 12.57
CA GLN A 67 -22.55 17.73 12.26
C GLN A 67 -23.10 16.28 12.30
N PRO A 68 -24.07 15.97 13.18
CA PRO A 68 -24.60 14.62 13.30
C PRO A 68 -25.24 14.11 12.00
N GLY A 69 -25.02 12.84 11.69
CA GLY A 69 -25.63 12.14 10.55
C GLY A 69 -24.81 12.16 9.26
N HIS A 70 -23.73 12.95 9.18
CA HIS A 70 -22.88 13.00 7.98
C HIS A 70 -21.87 11.85 7.90
N ILE A 71 -21.38 11.39 9.05
CA ILE A 71 -20.36 10.33 9.14
C ILE A 71 -20.98 9.10 9.81
N ALA A 72 -20.58 7.91 9.34
CA ALA A 72 -20.95 6.66 10.01
C ALA A 72 -20.66 6.75 11.52
N HIS A 73 -21.65 6.38 12.33
CA HIS A 73 -21.61 6.43 13.80
C HIS A 73 -21.26 7.81 14.42
N ASN A 74 -21.31 8.90 13.64
CA ASN A 74 -20.79 10.22 14.02
C ASN A 74 -19.31 10.18 14.44
N ASP A 75 -18.52 9.30 13.81
CA ASP A 75 -17.09 9.22 14.04
C ASP A 75 -16.40 10.55 13.69
N THR A 76 -15.27 10.83 14.36
CA THR A 76 -14.44 12.00 14.09
C THR A 76 -12.99 11.60 13.78
N ALA A 77 -12.26 12.50 13.14
CA ALA A 77 -10.83 12.39 12.89
C ALA A 77 -9.98 13.20 13.89
N ASP A 78 -10.56 13.61 15.03
CA ASP A 78 -9.86 14.43 16.03
C ASP A 78 -8.55 13.78 16.51
N VAL A 79 -8.59 12.44 16.64
CA VAL A 79 -7.43 11.58 16.94
C VAL A 79 -6.99 10.78 15.72
N ALA A 80 -7.92 10.38 14.82
CA ALA A 80 -7.63 9.48 13.71
C ALA A 80 -6.93 8.19 14.20
N VAL A 81 -5.73 7.91 13.69
CA VAL A 81 -4.83 6.87 14.23
C VAL A 81 -3.58 7.42 14.89
N ASP A 82 -3.57 8.72 15.18
CA ASP A 82 -2.52 9.45 15.89
C ASP A 82 -1.10 9.29 15.31
N GLN A 83 -0.99 9.29 13.98
CA GLN A 83 0.32 9.31 13.31
C GLN A 83 1.14 10.55 13.73
N TYR A 84 0.49 11.63 14.18
CA TYR A 84 1.20 12.81 14.69
C TYR A 84 2.25 12.45 15.76
N HIS A 85 1.90 11.56 16.68
CA HIS A 85 2.82 11.06 17.72
C HIS A 85 3.51 9.74 17.31
N HIS A 86 2.83 8.87 16.56
CA HIS A 86 3.29 7.53 16.23
C HIS A 86 4.09 7.42 14.92
N TYR A 87 4.41 8.53 14.24
CA TYR A 87 5.09 8.51 12.93
C TYR A 87 6.36 7.66 12.87
N LYS A 88 7.12 7.54 13.97
CA LYS A 88 8.33 6.69 13.98
C LYS A 88 7.99 5.21 13.84
N GLU A 89 6.95 4.75 14.53
CA GLU A 89 6.47 3.37 14.45
C GLU A 89 5.98 3.07 13.02
N ASP A 90 5.20 3.98 12.45
CA ASP A 90 4.67 3.86 11.09
C ASP A 90 5.80 3.82 10.04
N VAL A 91 6.85 4.64 10.20
CA VAL A 91 8.01 4.65 9.31
C VAL A 91 8.92 3.44 9.51
N ASP A 92 9.03 2.93 10.73
CA ASP A 92 9.75 1.67 10.98
C ASP A 92 9.05 0.49 10.28
N LEU A 93 7.71 0.48 10.23
CA LEU A 93 6.94 -0.50 9.45
C LEU A 93 7.22 -0.39 7.95
N LEU A 94 7.25 0.82 7.38
CA LEU A 94 7.62 1.05 5.98
C LEU A 94 8.98 0.43 5.62
N ALA A 95 10.00 0.69 6.44
CA ALA A 95 11.33 0.12 6.27
C ALA A 95 11.32 -1.42 6.42
N ASN A 96 10.58 -1.95 7.40
CA ASN A 96 10.45 -3.39 7.62
C ASN A 96 9.74 -4.12 6.47
N PHE A 97 8.87 -3.41 5.73
CA PHE A 97 8.20 -3.93 4.55
C PHE A 97 9.03 -3.76 3.27
N ASN A 98 10.18 -3.09 3.32
CA ASN A 98 11.03 -2.84 2.15
C ASN A 98 10.34 -1.98 1.07
N PHE A 99 9.58 -0.97 1.50
CA PHE A 99 9.11 0.08 0.59
C PHE A 99 10.23 1.09 0.29
N ASP A 100 10.24 1.64 -0.92
CA ASP A 100 11.20 2.66 -1.36
C ASP A 100 10.75 4.07 -0.98
N ALA A 101 9.43 4.27 -0.88
CA ALA A 101 8.82 5.58 -0.79
C ALA A 101 7.58 5.61 0.09
N TYR A 102 7.33 6.79 0.65
CA TYR A 102 6.11 7.08 1.38
C TYR A 102 5.50 8.38 0.86
N ARG A 103 4.26 8.27 0.37
CA ARG A 103 3.45 9.43 0.00
C ARG A 103 2.57 9.84 1.18
N PHE A 104 2.73 11.08 1.62
CA PHE A 104 1.90 11.68 2.67
C PHE A 104 1.42 13.06 2.20
N SER A 105 0.33 13.56 2.78
CA SER A 105 -0.08 14.95 2.55
C SER A 105 0.35 15.88 3.68
N ILE A 106 0.57 17.14 3.34
CA ILE A 106 0.85 18.21 4.31
C ILE A 106 -0.47 18.91 4.59
N SER A 107 -0.86 19.02 5.85
CA SER A 107 -2.10 19.68 6.22
C SER A 107 -1.97 21.19 6.14
N TRP A 108 -2.69 21.80 5.20
CA TRP A 108 -2.63 23.25 4.97
C TRP A 108 -3.00 24.01 6.25
N SER A 109 -4.10 23.63 6.92
CA SER A 109 -4.54 24.29 8.15
C SER A 109 -3.61 24.06 9.35
N ARG A 110 -2.72 23.07 9.28
CA ARG A 110 -1.66 22.86 10.27
C ARG A 110 -0.46 23.78 10.04
N ILE A 111 -0.13 24.11 8.79
CA ILE A 111 0.94 25.05 8.43
C ILE A 111 0.48 26.50 8.58
N PHE A 112 -0.68 26.82 8.02
CA PHE A 112 -1.32 28.15 8.09
C PHE A 112 -2.70 28.01 8.71
N PRO A 113 -2.87 28.28 10.02
CA PRO A 113 -4.13 28.06 10.73
C PRO A 113 -5.33 28.83 10.18
N VAL A 114 -5.10 29.99 9.56
CA VAL A 114 -6.13 30.79 8.88
C VAL A 114 -5.99 30.75 7.35
N GLY A 115 -5.27 29.77 6.84
CA GLY A 115 -4.98 29.52 5.42
C GLY A 115 -3.84 30.35 4.82
N VAL A 116 -3.64 31.58 5.30
CA VAL A 116 -2.55 32.47 4.84
C VAL A 116 -1.87 33.19 6.01
N GLY A 117 -0.74 33.85 5.74
CA GLY A 117 -0.10 34.75 6.68
C GLY A 117 0.74 34.04 7.75
N ARG A 118 0.28 34.00 9.00
CA ARG A 118 1.08 33.51 10.12
C ARG A 118 1.29 32.00 10.03
N VAL A 119 2.56 31.61 9.93
CA VAL A 119 3.00 30.20 9.98
C VAL A 119 2.87 29.65 11.40
N ASN A 120 2.34 28.44 11.52
CA ASN A 120 2.43 27.61 12.71
C ASN A 120 3.69 26.74 12.65
N TRP A 121 4.75 27.19 13.34
CA TRP A 121 6.04 26.50 13.33
C TRP A 121 6.02 25.13 14.02
N GLU A 122 5.09 24.87 14.95
CA GLU A 122 4.92 23.54 15.54
C GLU A 122 4.43 22.51 14.50
N GLY A 123 3.55 22.95 13.60
CA GLY A 123 3.12 22.17 12.43
C GLY A 123 4.28 21.90 11.47
N VAL A 124 5.11 22.91 11.19
CA VAL A 124 6.33 22.76 10.38
C VAL A 124 7.30 21.76 11.02
N ASP A 125 7.49 21.83 12.33
CA ASP A 125 8.36 20.92 13.08
C ASP A 125 7.87 19.47 13.01
N TYR A 126 6.57 19.23 13.03
CA TYR A 126 6.01 17.90 12.82
C TYR A 126 6.43 17.31 11.47
N TYR A 127 6.21 18.02 10.36
CA TYR A 127 6.60 17.52 9.05
C TYR A 127 8.12 17.39 8.90
N ASN A 128 8.90 18.30 9.48
CA ASN A 128 10.35 18.15 9.54
C ASN A 128 10.77 16.87 10.27
N ARG A 129 10.15 16.54 11.41
CA ARG A 129 10.42 15.29 12.14
C ARG A 129 10.08 14.05 11.30
N LEU A 130 8.90 14.04 10.67
CA LEU A 130 8.48 12.95 9.78
C LEU A 130 9.45 12.78 8.60
N ILE A 131 9.71 13.84 7.85
CA ILE A 131 10.59 13.84 6.66
C ILE A 131 12.01 13.43 7.04
N ASN A 132 12.56 13.98 8.13
CA ASN A 132 13.90 13.61 8.58
C ASN A 132 13.98 12.13 8.95
N TYR A 133 12.93 11.59 9.58
CA TYR A 133 12.92 10.18 9.97
C TYR A 133 12.75 9.25 8.76
N LEU A 134 11.93 9.62 7.76
CA LEU A 134 11.84 8.92 6.47
C LEU A 134 13.22 8.84 5.79
N VAL A 135 13.89 9.98 5.62
CA VAL A 135 15.23 10.04 5.02
C VAL A 135 16.23 9.21 5.82
N LYS A 136 16.20 9.30 7.16
CA LYS A 136 17.05 8.49 8.05
C LYS A 136 16.85 6.99 7.84
N LYS A 137 15.64 6.55 7.50
CA LYS A 137 15.30 5.15 7.25
C LYS A 137 15.45 4.72 5.79
N GLY A 138 15.97 5.61 4.93
CA GLY A 138 16.13 5.34 3.51
C GLY A 138 14.82 5.33 2.72
N ILE A 139 13.74 5.88 3.29
CA ILE A 139 12.44 5.99 2.62
C ILE A 139 12.34 7.36 1.94
N THR A 140 12.05 7.35 0.64
CA THR A 140 11.92 8.57 -0.16
C THR A 140 10.59 9.27 0.13
N PRO A 141 10.58 10.54 0.58
CA PRO A 141 9.34 11.27 0.82
C PRO A 141 8.71 11.77 -0.49
N TYR A 142 7.43 11.51 -0.66
CA TYR A 142 6.57 12.05 -1.72
C TYR A 142 5.52 12.96 -1.07
N GLY A 143 5.63 14.27 -1.26
CA GLY A 143 4.77 15.25 -0.59
C GLY A 143 3.56 15.63 -1.44
N ASN A 144 2.35 15.37 -0.94
CA ASN A 144 1.12 15.90 -1.50
C ASN A 144 0.70 17.18 -0.76
N LEU A 145 0.49 18.28 -1.49
CA LEU A 145 0.24 19.59 -0.88
C LEU A 145 -1.20 19.77 -0.41
N TYR A 146 -2.17 19.14 -1.08
CA TYR A 146 -3.59 19.26 -0.74
C TYR A 146 -4.31 17.92 -0.85
N HIS A 147 -4.98 17.52 0.22
CA HIS A 147 -5.80 16.30 0.25
C HIS A 147 -7.14 16.58 0.95
N TYR A 148 -7.98 17.35 0.26
CA TYR A 148 -9.35 17.73 0.66
C TYR A 148 -9.47 18.62 1.89
N ASP A 149 -8.37 19.01 2.50
CA ASP A 149 -8.32 19.62 3.82
C ASP A 149 -8.14 21.15 3.77
N LEU A 150 -8.97 21.82 2.95
CA LEU A 150 -8.98 23.28 2.85
C LEU A 150 -9.16 23.94 4.24
N PRO A 151 -8.32 24.92 4.63
CA PRO A 151 -8.53 25.68 5.86
C PRO A 151 -9.92 26.32 5.88
N GLN A 152 -10.66 26.09 6.96
CA GLN A 152 -12.03 26.57 7.13
C GLN A 152 -12.11 28.10 7.02
N ALA A 153 -11.08 28.81 7.48
CA ALA A 153 -10.98 30.27 7.37
C ALA A 153 -11.06 30.76 5.91
N LEU A 154 -10.52 30.02 4.93
CA LEU A 154 -10.61 30.40 3.51
C LEU A 154 -12.01 30.11 2.94
N GLN A 155 -12.65 29.03 3.41
CA GLN A 155 -14.03 28.73 3.09
C GLN A 155 -14.97 29.85 3.58
N GLU A 156 -14.78 30.34 4.80
CA GLU A 156 -15.59 31.42 5.38
C GLU A 156 -15.29 32.78 4.77
N LYS A 157 -14.01 33.07 4.46
CA LYS A 157 -13.58 34.37 3.96
C LYS A 157 -14.10 34.65 2.55
N TYR A 158 -14.09 33.65 1.66
CA TYR A 158 -14.43 33.87 0.26
C TYR A 158 -15.01 32.64 -0.45
N ASN A 159 -15.55 31.65 0.27
CA ASN A 159 -16.07 30.39 -0.28
C ASN A 159 -15.00 29.48 -0.94
N GLY A 160 -13.76 29.55 -0.46
CA GLY A 160 -12.72 28.60 -0.85
C GLY A 160 -12.49 28.55 -2.35
N PHE A 161 -12.60 27.35 -2.94
CA PHE A 161 -12.33 27.14 -4.37
C PHE A 161 -13.34 27.77 -5.33
N LEU A 162 -14.44 28.36 -4.84
CA LEU A 162 -15.34 29.14 -5.70
C LEU A 162 -14.75 30.51 -6.09
N ASN A 163 -13.76 31.01 -5.35
CA ASN A 163 -13.16 32.31 -5.60
C ASN A 163 -11.75 32.17 -6.19
N ARG A 164 -11.46 32.98 -7.21
CA ARG A 164 -10.16 32.97 -7.91
C ARG A 164 -8.98 33.35 -7.01
N GLN A 165 -9.19 34.05 -5.89
CA GLN A 165 -8.13 34.36 -4.91
C GLN A 165 -7.43 33.10 -4.38
N ILE A 166 -8.12 31.95 -4.34
CA ILE A 166 -7.54 30.69 -3.88
C ILE A 166 -6.29 30.28 -4.69
N VAL A 167 -6.18 30.72 -5.94
CA VAL A 167 -5.06 30.38 -6.84
C VAL A 167 -3.75 30.92 -6.29
N GLU A 168 -3.74 32.19 -5.88
CA GLU A 168 -2.56 32.82 -5.29
C GLU A 168 -2.30 32.30 -3.88
N ASP A 169 -3.34 32.20 -3.04
CA ASP A 169 -3.21 31.74 -1.65
C ASP A 169 -2.67 30.30 -1.57
N TYR A 170 -3.14 29.42 -2.48
CA TYR A 170 -2.61 28.06 -2.61
C TYR A 170 -1.16 28.06 -3.11
N ALA A 171 -0.84 28.89 -4.10
CA ALA A 171 0.51 28.94 -4.66
C ALA A 171 1.54 29.48 -3.66
N ASP A 172 1.16 30.43 -2.80
CA ASP A 172 1.97 30.92 -1.69
C ASP A 172 2.23 29.82 -0.64
N TYR A 173 1.19 29.05 -0.30
CA TYR A 173 1.32 27.87 0.57
C TYR A 173 2.25 26.80 -0.04
N ALA A 174 2.05 26.47 -1.32
CA ALA A 174 2.89 25.52 -2.05
C ALA A 174 4.35 25.97 -2.09
N GLU A 175 4.59 27.26 -2.39
CA GLU A 175 5.92 27.86 -2.40
C GLU A 175 6.59 27.81 -1.03
N PHE A 176 5.85 28.07 0.06
CA PHE A 176 6.35 27.89 1.41
C PHE A 176 6.80 26.45 1.67
N CYS A 177 6.01 25.46 1.25
CA CYS A 177 6.36 24.04 1.38
C CYS A 177 7.61 23.67 0.56
N PHE A 178 7.73 24.16 -0.68
CA PHE A 178 8.91 23.94 -1.51
C PHE A 178 10.17 24.52 -0.88
N LYS A 179 10.09 25.74 -0.34
CA LYS A 179 11.21 26.40 0.34
C LYS A 179 11.62 25.67 1.61
N THR A 180 10.65 25.20 2.38
CA THR A 180 10.87 24.65 3.74
C THR A 180 11.29 23.18 3.73
N PHE A 181 10.74 22.39 2.81
CA PHE A 181 10.93 20.93 2.81
C PHE A 181 11.63 20.41 1.54
N GLY A 182 11.72 21.22 0.48
CA GLY A 182 12.23 20.80 -0.83
C GLY A 182 13.74 20.51 -0.88
N ASP A 183 14.47 20.74 0.22
CA ASP A 183 15.82 20.22 0.38
C ASP A 183 15.83 18.68 0.48
N ARG A 184 14.80 18.08 1.09
CA ARG A 184 14.63 16.63 1.29
C ARG A 184 13.49 16.02 0.45
N VAL A 185 12.40 16.75 0.21
CA VAL A 185 11.26 16.30 -0.60
C VAL A 185 11.47 16.65 -2.07
N LYS A 186 11.59 15.61 -2.90
CA LYS A 186 11.92 15.75 -4.33
C LYS A 186 10.79 15.36 -5.27
N ASN A 187 9.69 14.82 -4.76
CA ASN A 187 8.53 14.45 -5.54
C ASN A 187 7.31 15.12 -4.94
N TRP A 188 6.72 16.03 -5.69
CA TRP A 188 5.61 16.87 -5.25
C TRP A 188 4.33 16.56 -6.02
N PHE A 189 3.22 16.54 -5.31
CA PHE A 189 1.89 16.51 -5.90
C PHE A 189 1.09 17.70 -5.41
N THR A 190 0.45 18.43 -6.31
CA THR A 190 -0.32 19.63 -5.93
C THR A 190 -1.63 19.26 -5.26
N PHE A 191 -2.44 18.45 -5.92
CA PHE A 191 -3.78 18.05 -5.48
C PHE A 191 -3.92 16.54 -5.56
N ASN A 192 -4.63 15.98 -4.57
CA ASN A 192 -5.26 14.68 -4.69
C ASN A 192 -6.67 14.83 -5.24
N GLU A 193 -7.00 14.09 -6.30
CA GLU A 193 -8.35 13.84 -6.80
C GLU A 193 -9.21 15.12 -6.86
N PRO A 194 -8.77 16.16 -7.60
CA PRO A 194 -9.46 17.45 -7.63
C PRO A 194 -10.90 17.33 -8.18
N ARG A 195 -11.19 16.27 -8.96
CA ARG A 195 -12.54 15.94 -9.41
C ARG A 195 -13.46 15.62 -8.26
N ILE A 196 -12.99 14.87 -7.25
CA ILE A 196 -13.78 14.54 -6.06
C ILE A 196 -14.13 15.80 -5.28
N VAL A 197 -13.17 16.72 -5.11
CA VAL A 197 -13.41 18.02 -4.45
C VAL A 197 -14.54 18.77 -5.15
N ALA A 198 -14.47 18.90 -6.47
CA ALA A 198 -15.48 19.62 -7.25
C ALA A 198 -16.83 18.89 -7.30
N ALA A 199 -16.83 17.59 -7.61
CA ALA A 199 -18.06 16.83 -7.83
C ALA A 199 -18.79 16.46 -6.54
N LEU A 200 -18.07 16.06 -5.48
CA LEU A 200 -18.70 15.66 -4.23
C LEU A 200 -18.95 16.85 -3.29
N GLY A 201 -18.16 17.91 -3.39
CA GLY A 201 -18.30 19.12 -2.57
C GLY A 201 -19.30 20.15 -3.10
N PHE A 202 -19.48 20.21 -4.43
CA PHE A 202 -20.21 21.30 -5.09
C PHE A 202 -21.28 20.84 -6.10
N ASP A 203 -21.48 19.54 -6.29
CA ASP A 203 -22.55 19.02 -7.16
C ASP A 203 -23.60 18.21 -6.41
N ASN A 204 -23.23 17.10 -5.77
CA ASN A 204 -24.18 16.32 -4.96
C ASN A 204 -24.12 16.67 -3.46
N GLY A 205 -23.14 17.50 -3.06
CA GLY A 205 -23.03 18.05 -1.71
C GLY A 205 -22.74 17.03 -0.61
N ILE A 206 -22.28 15.82 -0.93
CA ILE A 206 -22.04 14.78 0.09
C ILE A 206 -20.72 14.96 0.85
N ASN A 207 -19.76 15.70 0.29
CA ASN A 207 -18.51 16.07 0.94
C ASN A 207 -18.55 17.56 1.31
N PRO A 208 -17.76 18.02 2.31
CA PRO A 208 -17.64 19.43 2.60
C PRO A 208 -17.10 20.21 1.38
N PRO A 209 -17.59 21.44 1.14
CA PRO A 209 -18.47 22.25 1.99
C PRO A 209 -19.98 21.95 1.83
N SER A 210 -20.36 20.83 1.21
CA SER A 210 -21.73 20.35 1.05
C SER A 210 -22.67 21.33 0.35
N ARG A 211 -22.21 21.84 -0.79
CA ARG A 211 -22.99 22.74 -1.65
C ARG A 211 -23.58 21.95 -2.81
N CYS A 212 -24.85 22.19 -3.11
CA CYS A 212 -25.54 21.61 -4.25
C CYS A 212 -26.82 22.37 -4.59
N SER A 213 -27.39 22.14 -5.77
CA SER A 213 -28.77 22.56 -6.04
C SER A 213 -29.76 21.73 -5.23
N LYS A 214 -30.88 22.33 -4.85
CA LYS A 214 -31.94 21.67 -4.07
C LYS A 214 -32.46 20.40 -4.77
N GLU A 215 -32.63 20.44 -6.08
CA GLU A 215 -33.11 19.34 -6.90
C GLU A 215 -32.10 18.20 -7.10
N VAL A 216 -30.83 18.40 -6.75
CA VAL A 216 -29.77 17.38 -6.88
C VAL A 216 -29.53 16.64 -5.57
N GLY A 217 -29.27 17.38 -4.48
CA GLY A 217 -28.94 16.78 -3.18
C GLY A 217 -29.72 17.39 -2.00
N ASN A 218 -30.76 18.18 -2.28
CA ASN A 218 -31.56 18.88 -1.26
C ASN A 218 -30.74 19.82 -0.35
N CYS A 219 -29.65 20.40 -0.87
CA CYS A 219 -28.88 21.41 -0.15
C CYS A 219 -29.65 22.74 -0.07
N THR A 220 -29.31 23.54 0.93
CA THR A 220 -29.87 24.87 1.16
C THR A 220 -29.16 25.98 0.37
N ASP A 221 -27.95 25.69 -0.14
CA ASP A 221 -27.11 26.61 -0.91
C ASP A 221 -26.22 25.81 -1.87
N GLY A 222 -25.78 26.46 -2.94
CA GLY A 222 -25.01 25.88 -4.02
C GLY A 222 -25.72 25.94 -5.37
N ASN A 223 -24.95 25.62 -6.42
CA ASN A 223 -25.49 25.48 -7.76
C ASN A 223 -24.70 24.41 -8.54
N SER A 224 -25.29 23.22 -8.57
CA SER A 224 -24.79 22.00 -9.22
C SER A 224 -24.47 22.20 -10.71
N ALA A 225 -25.11 23.16 -11.38
CA ALA A 225 -24.88 23.42 -12.80
C ALA A 225 -23.60 24.20 -13.09
N ILE A 226 -23.07 24.99 -12.14
CA ILE A 226 -21.94 25.92 -12.37
C ILE A 226 -20.80 25.78 -11.36
N GLU A 227 -21.10 25.56 -10.08
CA GLU A 227 -20.10 25.57 -9.01
C GLU A 227 -19.02 24.50 -9.18
N PRO A 228 -19.33 23.24 -9.58
CA PRO A 228 -18.31 22.22 -9.84
C PRO A 228 -17.30 22.66 -10.90
N TYR A 229 -17.76 23.35 -11.95
CA TYR A 229 -16.89 23.81 -13.04
C TYR A 229 -16.02 25.01 -12.64
N ILE A 230 -16.55 25.93 -11.83
CA ILE A 230 -15.75 27.03 -11.26
C ILE A 230 -14.66 26.46 -10.35
N VAL A 231 -15.01 25.54 -9.46
CA VAL A 231 -14.07 24.88 -8.54
C VAL A 231 -13.02 24.09 -9.29
N GLY A 232 -13.43 23.26 -10.25
CA GLY A 232 -12.51 22.49 -11.10
C GLY A 232 -11.55 23.40 -11.87
N HIS A 233 -12.03 24.55 -12.38
CA HIS A 233 -11.18 25.52 -13.06
C HIS A 233 -10.15 26.16 -12.11
N ASN A 234 -10.57 26.64 -10.93
CA ASN A 234 -9.66 27.22 -9.95
C ASN A 234 -8.64 26.20 -9.42
N LEU A 235 -8.99 24.92 -9.29
CA LEU A 235 -8.06 23.85 -8.96
C LEU A 235 -6.98 23.67 -10.05
N ILE A 236 -7.38 23.69 -11.33
CA ILE A 236 -6.43 23.62 -12.45
C ILE A 236 -5.50 24.84 -12.46
N LEU A 237 -6.02 26.05 -12.24
CA LEU A 237 -5.21 27.27 -12.16
C LEU A 237 -4.27 27.27 -10.95
N SER A 238 -4.74 26.80 -9.79
CA SER A 238 -3.90 26.65 -8.58
C SER A 238 -2.75 25.67 -8.82
N HIS A 239 -3.01 24.58 -9.56
CA HIS A 239 -1.98 23.63 -9.99
C HIS A 239 -0.97 24.31 -10.93
N ALA A 240 -1.46 25.07 -11.92
CA ALA A 240 -0.65 25.83 -12.88
C ALA A 240 0.34 26.77 -12.20
N GLU A 241 -0.18 27.59 -11.29
CA GLU A 241 0.62 28.61 -10.61
C GLU A 241 1.66 27.97 -9.66
N ALA A 242 1.29 26.94 -8.90
CA ALA A 242 2.25 26.22 -8.05
C ALA A 242 3.35 25.52 -8.86
N VAL A 243 3.00 24.88 -9.99
CA VAL A 243 3.98 24.23 -10.87
C VAL A 243 4.91 25.26 -11.51
N LYS A 244 4.37 26.38 -11.99
CA LYS A 244 5.17 27.48 -12.54
C LYS A 244 6.21 27.95 -11.52
N ARG A 245 5.79 28.27 -10.30
CA ARG A 245 6.70 28.67 -9.21
C ARG A 245 7.75 27.61 -8.89
N TYR A 246 7.37 26.33 -8.83
CA TYR A 246 8.31 25.25 -8.59
C TYR A 246 9.39 25.18 -9.68
N ARG A 247 8.97 25.18 -10.95
CA ARG A 247 9.87 25.05 -12.12
C ARG A 247 10.83 26.22 -12.23
N GLU A 248 10.32 27.44 -12.07
CA GLU A 248 11.10 28.67 -12.24
C GLU A 248 12.09 28.89 -11.09
N LYS A 249 11.67 28.65 -9.84
CA LYS A 249 12.45 29.04 -8.65
C LYS A 249 13.20 27.88 -7.97
N TYR A 250 12.69 26.65 -8.05
CA TYR A 250 13.14 25.55 -7.18
C TYR A 250 13.68 24.35 -7.95
N GLN A 251 13.11 23.98 -9.09
CA GLN A 251 13.41 22.71 -9.76
C GLN A 251 14.90 22.57 -10.16
N ALA A 252 15.52 23.62 -10.69
CA ALA A 252 16.94 23.59 -11.06
C ALA A 252 17.87 23.32 -9.86
N LYS A 253 17.56 23.89 -8.69
CA LYS A 253 18.35 23.74 -7.46
C LYS A 253 18.03 22.45 -6.72
N GLN A 254 16.74 22.12 -6.60
CA GLN A 254 16.28 20.99 -5.81
C GLN A 254 16.34 19.68 -6.58
N LYS A 255 16.31 19.72 -7.92
CA LYS A 255 16.30 18.56 -8.83
C LYS A 255 15.11 17.61 -8.59
N GLY A 256 13.97 18.17 -8.18
CA GLY A 256 12.75 17.39 -7.97
C GLY A 256 11.80 17.39 -9.16
N SER A 257 10.68 16.71 -8.97
CA SER A 257 9.55 16.61 -9.89
C SER A 257 8.28 17.11 -9.21
N ILE A 258 7.33 17.59 -10.02
CA ILE A 258 6.02 18.04 -9.55
C ILE A 258 4.94 17.58 -10.53
N GLY A 259 3.81 17.11 -9.98
CA GLY A 259 2.63 16.71 -10.76
C GLY A 259 1.32 16.85 -9.97
N ILE A 260 0.28 16.17 -10.43
CA ILE A 260 -1.05 16.12 -9.83
C ILE A 260 -1.53 14.67 -9.76
N LEU A 261 -2.44 14.34 -8.84
CA LEU A 261 -2.99 12.99 -8.71
C LEU A 261 -4.47 13.01 -9.09
N LEU A 262 -4.84 12.24 -10.11
CA LEU A 262 -6.18 12.22 -10.67
C LEU A 262 -6.85 10.88 -10.41
N ASP A 263 -8.01 10.87 -9.77
CA ASP A 263 -8.83 9.68 -9.72
C ASP A 263 -9.29 9.27 -11.12
N PHE A 264 -9.26 7.97 -11.39
CA PHE A 264 -9.73 7.43 -12.63
C PHE A 264 -10.25 6.00 -12.49
N ASN A 265 -11.54 5.83 -12.73
CA ASN A 265 -12.15 4.53 -12.98
C ASN A 265 -12.11 4.21 -14.47
N TRP A 266 -11.79 2.97 -14.82
CA TRP A 266 -11.99 2.55 -16.21
C TRP A 266 -13.49 2.45 -16.52
N TYR A 267 -13.88 2.90 -17.70
CA TYR A 267 -15.27 2.83 -18.17
C TYR A 267 -15.33 2.00 -19.43
N GLU A 268 -15.88 0.79 -19.30
CA GLU A 268 -16.05 -0.16 -20.40
C GLU A 268 -17.48 -0.01 -20.96
N PRO A 269 -17.68 0.06 -22.28
CA PRO A 269 -19.03 0.11 -22.83
C PRO A 269 -19.81 -1.18 -22.51
N LEU A 270 -21.06 -1.04 -22.07
CA LEU A 270 -21.92 -2.17 -21.71
C LEU A 270 -22.11 -3.12 -22.89
N THR A 271 -22.43 -2.57 -24.07
CA THR A 271 -22.54 -3.32 -25.34
C THR A 271 -21.55 -2.80 -26.37
N ARG A 272 -21.43 -3.51 -27.52
CA ARG A 272 -20.63 -3.05 -28.66
C ARG A 272 -21.35 -1.97 -29.49
N SER A 273 -22.49 -1.45 -29.03
CA SER A 273 -23.23 -0.42 -29.76
C SER A 273 -22.43 0.88 -29.83
N LYS A 274 -22.66 1.66 -30.90
CA LYS A 274 -22.05 2.98 -31.06
C LYS A 274 -22.41 3.92 -29.90
N ALA A 275 -23.65 3.82 -29.40
CA ALA A 275 -24.15 4.65 -28.31
C ALA A 275 -23.41 4.38 -26.99
N ASP A 276 -23.21 3.12 -26.61
CA ASP A 276 -22.49 2.77 -25.38
C ASP A 276 -21.00 3.09 -25.47
N ASN A 277 -20.39 2.92 -26.64
CA ASN A 277 -19.00 3.35 -26.86
C ASN A 277 -18.82 4.86 -26.68
N TYR A 278 -19.77 5.66 -27.19
CA TYR A 278 -19.77 7.11 -26.94
C TYR A 278 -20.05 7.46 -25.49
N ALA A 279 -20.97 6.76 -24.82
CA ALA A 279 -21.21 6.96 -23.39
C ALA A 279 -19.96 6.65 -22.55
N ALA A 280 -19.26 5.56 -22.84
CA ALA A 280 -18.00 5.22 -22.17
C ALA A 280 -16.91 6.26 -22.43
N GLN A 281 -16.81 6.81 -23.64
CA GLN A 281 -15.88 7.92 -23.93
C GLN A 281 -16.26 9.19 -23.18
N ARG A 282 -17.55 9.56 -23.14
CA ARG A 282 -18.02 10.71 -22.33
C ARG A 282 -17.65 10.54 -20.86
N ALA A 283 -17.85 9.34 -20.29
CA ALA A 283 -17.46 9.06 -18.91
C ALA A 283 -15.95 9.27 -18.67
N ARG A 284 -15.08 8.82 -19.60
CA ARG A 284 -13.64 9.08 -19.50
C ARG A 284 -13.28 10.57 -19.64
N ASP A 285 -13.95 11.29 -20.53
CA ASP A 285 -13.73 12.72 -20.74
C ASP A 285 -14.15 13.53 -19.50
N PHE A 286 -15.31 13.26 -18.90
CA PHE A 286 -15.78 13.94 -17.70
C PHE A 286 -15.07 13.50 -16.41
N HIS A 287 -14.49 12.29 -16.37
CA HIS A 287 -13.74 11.82 -15.21
C HIS A 287 -12.28 12.29 -15.25
N VAL A 288 -11.43 11.63 -16.03
CA VAL A 288 -9.99 11.93 -16.08
C VAL A 288 -9.70 13.08 -17.05
N GLY A 289 -10.44 13.17 -18.16
CA GLY A 289 -10.22 14.19 -19.18
C GLY A 289 -10.45 15.62 -18.66
N TRP A 290 -11.36 15.81 -17.72
CA TRP A 290 -11.70 17.12 -17.16
C TRP A 290 -10.47 17.86 -16.60
N PHE A 291 -9.55 17.13 -15.97
CA PHE A 291 -8.30 17.71 -15.43
C PHE A 291 -7.09 17.40 -16.30
N LEU A 292 -6.98 16.17 -16.83
CA LEU A 292 -5.80 15.74 -17.59
C LEU A 292 -5.67 16.46 -18.94
N HIS A 293 -6.79 16.72 -19.62
CA HIS A 293 -6.78 17.35 -20.94
C HIS A 293 -6.31 18.80 -20.88
N PRO A 294 -6.82 19.65 -19.96
CA PRO A 294 -6.28 21.01 -19.78
C PRO A 294 -4.81 21.04 -19.39
N ILE A 295 -4.37 20.13 -18.52
CA ILE A 295 -2.98 20.07 -18.10
C ILE A 295 -2.04 19.75 -19.27
N ARG A 296 -2.49 18.84 -20.15
CA ARG A 296 -1.69 18.37 -21.28
C ARG A 296 -1.74 19.32 -22.48
N TYR A 297 -2.91 19.83 -22.81
CA TYR A 297 -3.18 20.52 -24.07
C TYR A 297 -3.65 21.97 -23.90
N GLY A 298 -3.97 22.41 -22.68
CA GLY A 298 -4.41 23.78 -22.41
C GLY A 298 -5.88 24.07 -22.65
N GLU A 299 -6.67 23.03 -22.92
CA GLU A 299 -8.11 23.15 -23.15
C GLU A 299 -8.88 21.98 -22.54
N TYR A 300 -10.17 22.17 -22.26
CA TYR A 300 -11.04 21.08 -21.83
C TYR A 300 -11.34 20.10 -22.98
N PRO A 301 -11.69 18.83 -22.71
CA PRO A 301 -12.12 17.91 -23.76
C PRO A 301 -13.27 18.50 -24.59
N ARG A 302 -13.21 18.37 -25.92
CA ARG A 302 -14.25 18.89 -26.83
C ARG A 302 -15.66 18.42 -26.45
N THR A 303 -15.81 17.15 -26.05
CA THR A 303 -17.04 16.58 -25.51
C THR A 303 -17.63 17.41 -24.36
N MET A 304 -16.81 17.84 -23.41
CA MET A 304 -17.26 18.68 -22.30
C MET A 304 -17.59 20.09 -22.77
N GLN A 305 -16.80 20.68 -23.67
CA GLN A 305 -17.08 22.01 -24.22
C GLN A 305 -18.45 22.04 -24.93
N GLU A 306 -18.77 21.00 -25.70
CA GLU A 306 -20.04 20.89 -26.45
C GLU A 306 -21.25 20.67 -25.52
N ILE A 307 -21.11 19.83 -24.48
CA ILE A 307 -22.22 19.50 -23.56
C ILE A 307 -22.45 20.60 -22.51
N VAL A 308 -21.37 21.08 -21.89
CA VAL A 308 -21.45 22.03 -20.77
C VAL A 308 -21.63 23.47 -21.28
N GLY A 309 -21.06 23.79 -22.44
CA GLY A 309 -21.21 25.08 -23.08
C GLY A 309 -20.71 26.24 -22.22
N LYS A 310 -21.54 27.29 -22.07
CA LYS A 310 -21.17 28.53 -21.38
C LYS A 310 -20.91 28.37 -19.87
N ARG A 311 -21.32 27.24 -19.27
CA ARG A 311 -21.10 26.96 -17.84
C ARG A 311 -19.65 26.53 -17.56
N LEU A 312 -18.92 26.08 -18.59
CA LEU A 312 -17.52 25.72 -18.50
C LEU A 312 -16.65 26.97 -18.65
N PRO A 313 -15.82 27.32 -17.65
CA PRO A 313 -14.90 28.46 -17.77
C PRO A 313 -13.92 28.28 -18.94
N LYS A 314 -13.27 29.36 -19.36
CA LYS A 314 -12.28 29.35 -20.44
C LYS A 314 -10.88 29.66 -19.90
N PHE A 315 -9.88 28.97 -20.42
CA PHE A 315 -8.48 29.29 -20.15
C PHE A 315 -8.02 30.48 -21.00
N THR A 316 -7.10 31.26 -20.45
CA THR A 316 -6.33 32.28 -21.18
C THR A 316 -5.08 31.63 -21.79
N GLU A 317 -4.44 32.33 -22.74
CA GLU A 317 -3.26 31.80 -23.46
C GLU A 317 -2.05 31.52 -22.53
N GLU A 318 -1.98 32.16 -21.35
CA GLU A 318 -0.85 32.08 -20.43
C GLU A 318 -0.90 30.88 -19.45
N GLU A 319 -1.99 30.09 -19.44
CA GLU A 319 -2.30 29.12 -18.38
C GLU A 319 -1.83 27.66 -18.63
N VAL A 320 -1.03 27.39 -19.67
CA VAL A 320 -0.77 26.01 -20.14
C VAL A 320 0.67 25.52 -19.91
N LYS A 321 0.86 24.40 -19.15
CA LYS A 321 1.87 23.30 -19.33
C LYS A 321 2.16 22.54 -18.01
N MET A 322 1.78 21.26 -17.80
CA MET A 322 2.20 20.48 -16.58
C MET A 322 2.40 18.94 -16.76
N VAL A 323 2.72 18.23 -15.65
CA VAL A 323 3.05 16.77 -15.51
C VAL A 323 2.02 16.07 -14.59
N ASN A 324 1.80 14.76 -14.73
CA ASN A 324 0.60 14.03 -14.23
C ASN A 324 0.90 12.76 -13.39
N GLY A 325 -0.11 12.30 -12.63
CA GLY A 325 -0.18 11.07 -11.82
C GLY A 325 -1.64 10.59 -11.66
N ILE A 326 -1.88 9.30 -11.34
CA ILE A 326 -3.20 8.66 -11.42
C ILE A 326 -3.51 7.81 -10.16
N ASN A 327 -4.68 8.00 -9.58
CA ASN A 327 -5.29 7.12 -8.57
C ASN A 327 -6.31 6.21 -9.27
N GLN A 328 -6.12 4.89 -9.18
CA GLN A 328 -6.96 3.93 -9.91
C GLN A 328 -7.46 2.88 -8.91
N TYR A 329 -8.78 2.74 -8.78
CA TYR A 329 -9.40 1.83 -7.82
C TYR A 329 -10.27 0.76 -8.49
N THR A 330 -11.16 1.15 -9.41
CA THR A 330 -12.17 0.24 -9.96
C THR A 330 -12.50 0.50 -11.44
N THR A 331 -13.48 -0.24 -11.95
CA THR A 331 -13.99 -0.18 -13.32
C THR A 331 -15.51 -0.32 -13.30
N SER A 332 -16.19 0.37 -14.20
CA SER A 332 -17.66 0.27 -14.36
C SER A 332 -18.03 -0.01 -15.81
N TYR A 333 -19.13 -0.74 -16.04
CA TYR A 333 -19.77 -0.74 -17.36
C TYR A 333 -20.61 0.53 -17.52
N ILE A 334 -20.57 1.13 -18.70
CA ILE A 334 -21.31 2.34 -19.03
C ILE A 334 -22.20 2.11 -20.25
N SER A 335 -23.45 2.53 -20.17
CA SER A 335 -24.37 2.57 -21.31
C SER A 335 -24.93 3.96 -21.56
N ASN A 336 -25.47 4.17 -22.75
CA ASN A 336 -26.27 5.36 -23.02
C ASN A 336 -27.60 5.27 -22.24
N PRO A 337 -27.99 6.29 -21.46
CA PRO A 337 -29.20 6.21 -20.64
C PRO A 337 -30.45 6.18 -21.52
N THR A 338 -31.46 5.41 -21.09
CA THR A 338 -32.78 5.35 -21.73
C THR A 338 -33.67 6.54 -21.33
N SER A 339 -33.44 7.09 -20.14
CA SER A 339 -34.13 8.26 -19.61
C SER A 339 -33.12 9.24 -19.01
N PRO A 340 -32.65 10.25 -19.78
CA PRO A 340 -31.73 11.26 -19.27
C PRO A 340 -32.39 12.14 -18.21
N SER A 341 -31.59 12.67 -17.28
CA SER A 341 -32.07 13.63 -16.28
C SER A 341 -32.40 14.98 -16.92
N ASN A 342 -33.47 15.61 -16.45
CA ASN A 342 -33.82 16.99 -16.83
C ASN A 342 -33.19 18.04 -15.90
N VAL A 343 -32.57 17.62 -14.80
CA VAL A 343 -31.87 18.49 -13.86
C VAL A 343 -30.47 18.75 -14.41
N THR A 344 -30.09 20.02 -14.56
CA THR A 344 -28.74 20.39 -15.01
C THR A 344 -27.78 20.39 -13.83
N SER A 345 -26.76 19.54 -13.90
CA SER A 345 -25.77 19.26 -12.85
C SER A 345 -24.51 18.70 -13.50
N TYR A 346 -23.39 18.68 -12.79
CA TYR A 346 -22.20 18.01 -13.32
C TYR A 346 -22.45 16.50 -13.55
N GLN A 347 -23.15 15.80 -12.64
CA GLN A 347 -23.45 14.37 -12.80
C GLN A 347 -24.39 14.08 -13.97
N SER A 348 -25.39 14.93 -14.23
CA SER A 348 -26.27 14.75 -15.40
C SER A 348 -25.54 15.00 -16.72
N ASP A 349 -24.53 15.88 -16.74
CA ASP A 349 -23.80 16.26 -17.95
C ASP A 349 -22.97 15.11 -18.54
N TRP A 350 -22.59 14.11 -17.72
CA TRP A 350 -21.98 12.89 -18.24
C TRP A 350 -22.91 12.19 -19.25
N ASN A 351 -24.22 12.26 -18.97
CA ASN A 351 -25.28 11.61 -19.72
C ASN A 351 -24.98 10.12 -19.96
N VAL A 352 -24.74 9.40 -18.86
CA VAL A 352 -24.38 7.97 -18.83
C VAL A 352 -25.24 7.22 -17.81
N ALA A 353 -25.43 5.93 -18.05
CA ALA A 353 -25.95 5.00 -17.06
C ALA A 353 -24.84 4.05 -16.61
N PHE A 354 -24.68 3.92 -15.29
CA PHE A 354 -23.73 2.98 -14.69
C PHE A 354 -24.36 1.60 -14.59
N ALA A 355 -23.59 0.58 -14.96
CA ALA A 355 -23.97 -0.81 -14.81
C ALA A 355 -22.85 -1.59 -14.11
N ASN A 356 -23.24 -2.33 -13.06
CA ASN A 356 -22.32 -3.19 -12.30
C ASN A 356 -22.37 -4.65 -12.77
N ALA A 357 -23.25 -4.95 -13.74
CA ALA A 357 -23.41 -6.28 -14.31
C ALA A 357 -23.73 -6.20 -15.81
N LYS A 358 -23.33 -7.24 -16.54
CA LYS A 358 -23.62 -7.44 -17.96
C LYS A 358 -24.21 -8.84 -18.12
N ASN A 359 -25.40 -8.93 -18.71
CA ASN A 359 -26.14 -10.19 -18.88
C ASN A 359 -26.28 -10.99 -17.56
N GLY A 360 -26.56 -10.31 -16.45
CA GLY A 360 -26.68 -10.92 -15.12
C GLY A 360 -25.36 -11.26 -14.43
N VAL A 361 -24.20 -11.09 -15.09
CA VAL A 361 -22.87 -11.34 -14.50
C VAL A 361 -22.26 -10.04 -14.00
N GLN A 362 -21.92 -9.98 -12.71
CA GLN A 362 -21.24 -8.82 -12.11
C GLN A 362 -19.87 -8.57 -12.75
N ILE A 363 -19.45 -7.31 -12.80
CA ILE A 363 -18.16 -6.93 -13.41
C ILE A 363 -16.94 -7.52 -12.66
N GLY A 364 -17.11 -7.80 -11.37
CA GLY A 364 -16.13 -8.44 -10.50
C GLY A 364 -16.70 -8.66 -9.11
N PRO A 365 -15.95 -9.29 -8.20
CA PRO A 365 -16.28 -9.33 -6.77
C PRO A 365 -16.35 -7.92 -6.19
N LYS A 366 -17.27 -7.68 -5.25
CA LYS A 366 -17.37 -6.40 -4.53
C LYS A 366 -16.58 -6.48 -3.22
N ALA A 367 -15.83 -5.43 -2.88
CA ALA A 367 -15.20 -5.27 -1.57
C ALA A 367 -16.22 -4.79 -0.52
N ASN A 368 -15.75 -4.29 0.62
CA ASN A 368 -16.64 -3.80 1.68
C ASN A 368 -17.43 -2.56 1.23
N SER A 369 -16.76 -1.60 0.60
CA SER A 369 -17.39 -0.39 0.07
C SER A 369 -18.38 -0.71 -1.05
N TRP A 370 -19.56 -0.05 -1.02
CA TRP A 370 -20.62 -0.26 -2.01
C TRP A 370 -20.22 0.08 -3.45
N TRP A 371 -19.24 0.96 -3.62
CA TRP A 371 -18.75 1.46 -4.90
C TRP A 371 -17.56 0.67 -5.47
N LEU A 372 -16.90 -0.18 -4.67
CA LEU A 372 -15.62 -0.78 -5.02
C LEU A 372 -15.79 -2.23 -5.51
N TYR A 373 -15.64 -2.41 -6.82
CA TYR A 373 -15.54 -3.72 -7.45
C TYR A 373 -14.09 -4.05 -7.81
N ILE A 374 -13.66 -5.29 -7.57
CA ILE A 374 -12.31 -5.80 -7.85
C ILE A 374 -12.23 -6.20 -9.33
N VAL A 375 -11.65 -5.32 -10.15
CA VAL A 375 -11.63 -5.44 -11.62
C VAL A 375 -10.22 -5.16 -12.17
N PRO A 376 -9.26 -6.09 -11.98
CA PRO A 376 -7.84 -5.84 -12.25
C PRO A 376 -7.54 -5.46 -13.71
N TRP A 377 -8.23 -6.04 -14.69
CA TRP A 377 -8.01 -5.73 -16.11
C TRP A 377 -8.28 -4.25 -16.45
N GLY A 378 -9.05 -3.55 -15.61
CA GLY A 378 -9.25 -2.11 -15.70
C GLY A 378 -7.97 -1.29 -15.50
N MET A 379 -7.01 -1.78 -14.71
CA MET A 379 -5.71 -1.14 -14.53
C MET A 379 -4.93 -1.10 -15.85
N TYR A 380 -4.86 -2.24 -16.56
CA TYR A 380 -4.24 -2.32 -17.88
C TYR A 380 -4.91 -1.34 -18.86
N LYS A 381 -6.25 -1.37 -18.95
CA LYS A 381 -7.00 -0.46 -19.84
C LYS A 381 -6.79 1.01 -19.50
N THR A 382 -6.77 1.35 -18.22
CA THR A 382 -6.52 2.71 -17.73
C THR A 382 -5.17 3.22 -18.20
N VAL A 383 -4.10 2.47 -17.92
CA VAL A 383 -2.73 2.89 -18.25
C VAL A 383 -2.53 2.96 -19.77
N THR A 384 -3.01 1.96 -20.51
CA THR A 384 -2.92 1.95 -21.98
C THR A 384 -3.71 3.09 -22.61
N TYR A 385 -4.92 3.39 -22.12
CA TYR A 385 -5.70 4.53 -22.61
C TYR A 385 -4.97 5.86 -22.41
N ILE A 386 -4.34 6.07 -21.26
CA ILE A 386 -3.60 7.32 -20.98
C ILE A 386 -2.42 7.45 -21.93
N LYS A 387 -1.63 6.39 -22.10
CA LYS A 387 -0.52 6.32 -23.06
C LYS A 387 -1.00 6.66 -24.48
N GLU A 388 -2.05 5.99 -24.95
CA GLU A 388 -2.56 6.15 -26.32
C GLU A 388 -3.19 7.53 -26.56
N ARG A 389 -3.91 8.09 -25.58
CA ARG A 389 -4.68 9.33 -25.73
C ARG A 389 -3.88 10.60 -25.45
N TYR A 390 -2.92 10.52 -24.52
CA TYR A 390 -2.17 11.68 -24.01
C TYR A 390 -0.67 11.61 -24.32
N GLY A 391 -0.22 10.52 -24.95
CA GLY A 391 1.16 10.27 -25.35
C GLY A 391 1.98 9.64 -24.23
N ASP A 392 3.29 9.61 -24.44
CA ASP A 392 4.25 9.01 -23.50
C ASP A 392 4.48 9.91 -22.27
N MET A 393 3.51 9.89 -21.35
CA MET A 393 3.58 10.59 -20.07
C MET A 393 4.17 9.66 -19.02
N ASN A 394 5.00 10.20 -18.13
CA ASN A 394 5.37 9.47 -16.92
C ASN A 394 4.13 9.32 -16.02
N ILE A 395 3.76 8.07 -15.71
CA ILE A 395 2.64 7.70 -14.85
C ILE A 395 3.17 7.13 -13.54
N ILE A 396 2.55 7.55 -12.44
CA ILE A 396 2.67 6.90 -11.14
C ILE A 396 1.26 6.46 -10.75
N ILE A 397 1.10 5.20 -10.36
CA ILE A 397 -0.11 4.75 -9.67
C ILE A 397 0.04 5.17 -8.21
N SER A 398 -0.56 6.29 -7.83
CA SER A 398 -0.35 6.95 -6.53
C SER A 398 -1.28 6.46 -5.42
N GLU A 399 -2.38 5.82 -5.81
CA GLU A 399 -3.30 5.09 -4.95
C GLU A 399 -3.93 3.93 -5.73
N ASN A 400 -3.94 2.75 -5.13
CA ASN A 400 -4.70 1.58 -5.57
C ASN A 400 -4.86 0.65 -4.35
N GLY A 401 -6.06 0.11 -4.12
CA GLY A 401 -6.35 -0.70 -2.95
C GLY A 401 -7.80 -1.14 -2.88
N MET A 402 -8.12 -1.90 -1.83
CA MET A 402 -9.47 -2.34 -1.49
C MET A 402 -9.70 -2.29 0.01
N ASP A 403 -10.96 -2.20 0.43
CA ASP A 403 -11.35 -2.13 1.83
C ASP A 403 -12.02 -3.40 2.37
N ASP A 404 -11.74 -3.66 3.65
CA ASP A 404 -12.44 -4.64 4.47
C ASP A 404 -13.38 -3.98 5.49
N PRO A 405 -14.30 -4.75 6.08
CA PRO A 405 -15.17 -4.24 7.14
C PRO A 405 -14.40 -3.70 8.34
N GLY A 406 -14.82 -2.53 8.83
CA GLY A 406 -14.23 -1.86 9.99
C GLY A 406 -14.30 -2.65 11.30
N ASN A 407 -15.27 -3.56 11.41
CA ASN A 407 -15.44 -4.46 12.55
C ASN A 407 -14.57 -5.73 12.50
N ALA A 408 -13.67 -5.86 11.52
CA ALA A 408 -12.72 -6.96 11.47
C ALA A 408 -11.89 -7.02 12.75
N THR A 409 -11.89 -8.19 13.41
CA THR A 409 -11.06 -8.43 14.59
C THR A 409 -9.60 -8.57 14.20
N LEU A 410 -8.67 -8.31 15.13
CA LEU A 410 -7.23 -8.46 14.86
C LEU A 410 -6.88 -9.81 14.19
N PRO A 411 -7.32 -11.00 14.67
CA PRO A 411 -7.00 -12.26 13.98
C PRO A 411 -7.50 -12.35 12.53
N ASN A 412 -8.62 -11.70 12.22
CA ASN A 412 -9.19 -11.68 10.87
C ASN A 412 -8.49 -10.63 9.99
N GLY A 413 -8.29 -9.41 10.51
CA GLY A 413 -7.57 -8.35 9.81
C GLY A 413 -6.12 -8.71 9.49
N LEU A 414 -5.50 -9.60 10.27
CA LEU A 414 -4.17 -10.13 9.99
C LEU A 414 -4.13 -11.18 8.86
N LYS A 415 -5.28 -11.75 8.47
CA LYS A 415 -5.41 -12.81 7.44
C LYS A 415 -6.06 -12.28 6.16
N ASP A 416 -5.49 -11.21 5.63
CA ASP A 416 -6.06 -10.48 4.51
C ASP A 416 -5.72 -11.05 3.12
N THR A 417 -6.23 -12.24 2.84
CA THR A 417 -5.94 -12.94 1.57
C THR A 417 -6.57 -12.24 0.36
N THR A 418 -7.69 -11.55 0.55
CA THR A 418 -8.37 -10.81 -0.52
C THR A 418 -7.58 -9.59 -0.95
N ARG A 419 -7.07 -8.76 -0.02
CA ARG A 419 -6.25 -7.59 -0.38
C ARG A 419 -4.93 -8.02 -1.03
N ILE A 420 -4.29 -9.10 -0.57
CA ILE A 420 -3.08 -9.63 -1.23
C ILE A 420 -3.37 -10.02 -2.68
N LYS A 421 -4.47 -10.76 -2.90
CA LYS A 421 -4.88 -11.18 -4.25
C LYS A 421 -5.21 -9.97 -5.13
N PHE A 422 -5.89 -8.96 -4.58
CA PHE A 422 -6.15 -7.69 -5.25
C PHE A 422 -4.85 -7.08 -5.77
N PHE A 423 -3.87 -6.87 -4.90
CA PHE A 423 -2.61 -6.24 -5.29
C PHE A 423 -1.86 -7.05 -6.34
N LYS A 424 -1.78 -8.37 -6.16
CA LYS A 424 -1.17 -9.28 -7.15
C LYS A 424 -1.82 -9.13 -8.53
N ASP A 425 -3.14 -9.20 -8.61
CA ASP A 425 -3.86 -9.18 -9.88
C ASP A 425 -3.72 -7.82 -10.57
N TYR A 426 -3.80 -6.72 -9.82
CA TYR A 426 -3.64 -5.36 -10.35
C TYR A 426 -2.20 -5.07 -10.78
N MET A 427 -1.20 -5.49 -10.01
CA MET A 427 0.22 -5.37 -10.41
C MET A 427 0.53 -6.20 -11.66
N THR A 428 -0.10 -7.36 -11.84
CA THR A 428 0.03 -8.17 -13.08
C THR A 428 -0.48 -7.40 -14.29
N GLN A 429 -1.63 -6.72 -14.17
CA GLN A 429 -2.21 -5.92 -15.26
C GLN A 429 -1.41 -4.64 -15.52
N LEU A 430 -0.88 -4.01 -14.46
CA LEU A 430 0.04 -2.88 -14.58
C LEU A 430 1.31 -3.28 -15.32
N LYS A 431 1.89 -4.43 -14.94
CA LYS A 431 3.10 -4.95 -15.57
C LYS A 431 2.88 -5.23 -17.06
N LYS A 432 1.74 -5.81 -17.42
CA LYS A 432 1.37 -6.00 -18.82
C LYS A 432 1.38 -4.67 -19.60
N ALA A 433 0.81 -3.60 -19.04
CA ALA A 433 0.82 -2.29 -19.71
C ALA A 433 2.25 -1.72 -19.86
N ILE A 434 3.10 -1.92 -18.86
CA ILE A 434 4.52 -1.52 -18.91
C ILE A 434 5.27 -2.29 -20.00
N ASP A 435 5.06 -3.61 -20.11
CA ASP A 435 5.69 -4.46 -21.12
C ASP A 435 5.26 -4.09 -22.55
N GLU A 436 4.05 -3.55 -22.70
CA GLU A 436 3.53 -2.99 -23.95
C GLU A 436 3.91 -1.51 -24.15
N GLY A 437 4.86 -0.99 -23.36
CA GLY A 437 5.51 0.30 -23.55
C GLY A 437 4.84 1.49 -22.87
N ALA A 438 4.02 1.29 -21.83
CA ALA A 438 3.57 2.39 -21.00
C ALA A 438 4.68 2.84 -20.02
N ASN A 439 4.93 4.15 -19.95
CA ASN A 439 5.91 4.73 -19.04
C ASN A 439 5.33 4.89 -17.62
N VAL A 440 5.35 3.79 -16.85
CA VAL A 440 4.97 3.80 -15.44
C VAL A 440 6.22 3.67 -14.57
N THR A 441 6.42 4.60 -13.63
CA THR A 441 7.64 4.66 -12.80
C THR A 441 7.42 4.33 -11.34
N GLY A 442 6.17 4.18 -10.89
CA GLY A 442 5.92 3.76 -9.51
C GLY A 442 4.50 3.29 -9.23
N TYR A 443 4.38 2.57 -8.12
CA TYR A 443 3.15 2.02 -7.58
C TYR A 443 3.06 2.24 -6.08
N PHE A 444 1.98 2.87 -5.63
CA PHE A 444 1.73 3.22 -4.23
C PHE A 444 0.44 2.52 -3.77
N ALA A 445 0.61 1.55 -2.88
CA ALA A 445 -0.53 0.87 -2.26
C ALA A 445 -1.30 1.84 -1.36
N TRP A 446 -2.61 1.96 -1.59
CA TRP A 446 -3.52 2.62 -0.66
C TRP A 446 -4.11 1.56 0.28
N SER A 447 -3.86 1.61 1.59
CA SER A 447 -3.08 2.62 2.34
C SER A 447 -2.09 1.97 3.30
N LEU A 448 -1.16 2.75 3.87
CA LEU A 448 -0.23 2.22 4.86
C LEU A 448 -0.98 1.71 6.09
N LEU A 449 -1.86 2.55 6.65
CA LEU A 449 -2.57 2.31 7.89
C LEU A 449 -4.07 2.23 7.64
N ASP A 450 -4.75 1.36 8.38
CA ASP A 450 -6.16 1.58 8.68
C ASP A 450 -6.35 3.00 9.21
N ASN A 451 -7.40 3.68 8.75
CA ASN A 451 -7.51 5.14 8.89
C ASN A 451 -8.99 5.59 8.92
N PHE A 452 -9.22 6.89 9.10
CA PHE A 452 -10.55 7.49 9.02
C PHE A 452 -10.98 7.63 7.55
N GLU A 453 -11.90 6.79 7.06
CA GLU A 453 -12.30 6.72 5.66
C GLU A 453 -13.48 7.66 5.34
N TRP A 454 -13.23 8.96 5.49
CA TRP A 454 -14.16 10.03 5.09
C TRP A 454 -15.59 9.82 5.64
N LEU A 455 -16.61 9.73 4.77
CA LEU A 455 -18.01 9.52 5.16
C LEU A 455 -18.26 8.17 5.84
N LEU A 456 -17.40 7.18 5.58
CA LEU A 456 -17.50 5.84 6.18
C LEU A 456 -16.88 5.78 7.57
N GLY A 457 -16.28 6.86 8.08
CA GLY A 457 -15.65 6.87 9.41
C GLY A 457 -14.67 5.71 9.54
N TYR A 458 -14.80 4.92 10.60
CA TYR A 458 -13.96 3.73 10.84
C TYR A 458 -14.58 2.42 10.35
N THR A 459 -15.65 2.47 9.54
CA THR A 459 -16.38 1.28 9.05
C THR A 459 -15.73 0.60 7.84
N SER A 460 -14.68 1.20 7.27
CA SER A 460 -13.86 0.64 6.18
C SER A 460 -12.38 0.64 6.55
N ARG A 461 -11.68 -0.45 6.23
CA ARG A 461 -10.25 -0.64 6.50
C ARG A 461 -9.47 -0.84 5.20
N PHE A 462 -8.67 0.15 4.82
CA PHE A 462 -7.81 0.10 3.63
C PHE A 462 -6.35 -0.24 3.95
N GLY A 463 -5.97 -0.36 5.22
CA GLY A 463 -4.58 -0.47 5.63
C GLY A 463 -3.93 -1.80 5.25
N ILE A 464 -2.68 -1.73 4.80
CA ILE A 464 -1.78 -2.90 4.84
C ILE A 464 -1.23 -3.13 6.26
N VAL A 465 -1.37 -2.14 7.15
CA VAL A 465 -1.16 -2.24 8.59
C VAL A 465 -2.51 -2.10 9.28
N TYR A 466 -2.86 -3.13 10.04
CA TYR A 466 -4.03 -3.10 10.90
C TYR A 466 -3.78 -2.15 12.06
N VAL A 467 -4.74 -1.26 12.35
CA VAL A 467 -4.72 -0.42 13.54
C VAL A 467 -5.89 -0.79 14.45
N ASP A 468 -5.59 -1.17 15.69
CA ASP A 468 -6.61 -1.35 16.71
C ASP A 468 -7.10 0.03 17.18
N TYR A 469 -8.26 0.48 16.70
CA TYR A 469 -8.79 1.81 17.01
C TYR A 469 -9.05 2.06 18.50
N ASN A 470 -9.07 1.02 19.36
CA ASN A 470 -9.27 1.19 20.80
C ASN A 470 -8.00 1.62 21.54
N ASN A 471 -6.83 1.17 21.08
CA ASN A 471 -5.55 1.38 21.76
C ASN A 471 -4.42 1.87 20.84
N LEU A 472 -4.75 2.07 19.56
CA LEU A 472 -3.88 2.54 18.49
C LEU A 472 -2.65 1.65 18.24
N LYS A 473 -2.64 0.39 18.67
CA LYS A 473 -1.53 -0.52 18.34
C LYS A 473 -1.56 -0.89 16.87
N ARG A 474 -0.39 -0.88 16.24
CA ARG A 474 -0.19 -1.32 14.86
C ARG A 474 0.13 -2.81 14.86
N ALA A 475 -0.55 -3.54 13.99
CA ALA A 475 -0.24 -4.94 13.73
C ALA A 475 -0.05 -5.15 12.23
N THR A 476 1.08 -5.77 11.88
CA THR A 476 1.40 -6.07 10.48
C THR A 476 0.46 -7.15 9.98
N VAL A 477 -0.36 -6.85 8.98
CA VAL A 477 -1.09 -7.88 8.24
C VAL A 477 -0.05 -8.83 7.66
N VAL A 478 -0.12 -10.11 8.05
CA VAL A 478 1.00 -11.08 8.10
C VAL A 478 1.71 -11.30 6.75
N TYR A 479 1.14 -10.79 5.66
CA TYR A 479 1.58 -11.05 4.30
C TYR A 479 1.95 -9.80 3.49
N PHE A 480 1.79 -8.58 4.00
CA PHE A 480 2.26 -7.35 3.34
C PHE A 480 3.72 -7.04 3.67
N ARG A 481 4.62 -7.99 3.43
CA ARG A 481 6.00 -7.60 3.18
C ARG A 481 6.11 -7.27 1.70
N CYS A 482 6.40 -6.02 1.36
CA CYS A 482 6.99 -5.65 0.06
C CYS A 482 8.45 -6.20 -0.08
N GLY A 483 8.81 -7.16 0.78
CA GLY A 483 9.79 -8.18 0.50
C GLY A 483 9.08 -9.42 -0.08
N TYR A 484 9.24 -9.77 -1.35
CA TYR A 484 10.57 -10.00 -1.92
C TYR A 484 11.48 -10.52 -0.82
N TYR A 485 11.55 -11.83 -0.68
CA TYR A 485 12.71 -12.39 -0.02
C TYR A 485 13.91 -11.98 -0.87
N ASP A 486 14.52 -10.85 -0.50
CA ASP A 486 15.96 -10.77 -0.54
C ASP A 486 16.44 -11.96 0.31
N TYR A 487 16.88 -12.99 -0.39
CA TYR A 487 17.54 -14.15 0.18
C TYR A 487 18.82 -13.75 0.96
N ARG A 488 19.22 -12.47 0.99
CA ARG A 488 20.42 -12.02 1.70
C ARG A 488 20.18 -11.48 3.12
N LEU A 489 18.94 -11.20 3.55
CA LEU A 489 18.69 -10.60 4.87
C LEU A 489 17.85 -11.44 5.88
N LYS A 490 17.33 -12.62 5.48
CA LYS A 490 16.62 -13.55 6.40
C LYS A 490 17.22 -14.96 6.52
N VAL A 491 18.38 -15.22 5.91
CA VAL A 491 19.12 -16.50 6.10
C VAL A 491 19.62 -16.69 7.53
N THR A 492 19.62 -15.62 8.35
CA THR A 492 20.08 -15.68 9.75
C THR A 492 19.01 -16.07 10.77
N VAL A 493 17.70 -15.89 10.47
CA VAL A 493 16.62 -16.09 11.47
C VAL A 493 15.65 -17.21 11.09
N MET A 494 15.42 -17.49 9.80
CA MET A 494 14.45 -18.50 9.37
C MET A 494 14.97 -19.95 9.40
N LYS A 495 16.27 -20.15 9.61
CA LYS A 495 16.88 -21.47 9.86
C LYS A 495 16.52 -22.09 11.22
N ARG A 496 15.79 -21.38 12.09
CA ARG A 496 15.51 -21.83 13.47
C ARG A 496 14.09 -22.32 13.78
N LEU A 497 13.12 -22.17 12.87
CA LEU A 497 11.69 -22.44 13.21
C LEU A 497 10.97 -23.47 12.33
N LEU A 498 11.54 -23.89 11.20
CA LEU A 498 10.87 -24.78 10.24
C LEU A 498 11.13 -26.28 10.44
N LEU A 499 11.83 -26.67 11.52
CA LEU A 499 12.10 -28.08 11.81
C LEU A 499 11.01 -28.81 12.62
N CYS A 500 9.95 -28.14 13.09
CA CYS A 500 9.09 -28.76 14.11
C CYS A 500 7.72 -29.31 13.67
N PHE A 501 7.15 -29.01 12.49
CA PHE A 501 5.80 -29.52 12.19
C PHE A 501 5.59 -29.90 10.71
N ALA A 502 5.79 -31.17 10.40
CA ALA A 502 4.73 -32.10 9.98
C ALA A 502 5.26 -33.22 9.06
N PHE A 503 5.63 -34.34 9.68
CA PHE A 503 5.11 -35.63 9.24
C PHE A 503 3.63 -35.66 9.61
N ALA A 504 2.71 -35.81 8.64
CA ALA A 504 1.57 -36.72 8.73
C ALA A 504 0.65 -36.69 7.47
N VAL A 505 0.42 -37.90 6.96
CA VAL A 505 -0.69 -38.41 6.11
C VAL A 505 -0.57 -38.27 4.59
N ILE A 506 -0.47 -39.46 3.98
CA ILE A 506 -0.44 -39.82 2.56
C ILE A 506 -1.84 -40.28 2.13
N ILE A 507 -2.12 -40.18 0.81
CA ILE A 507 -2.92 -41.06 -0.07
C ILE A 507 -4.14 -40.39 -0.73
N GLY A 508 -4.12 -40.34 -2.07
CA GLY A 508 -5.30 -40.08 -2.91
C GLY A 508 -4.92 -39.82 -4.38
N ILE A 509 -5.08 -40.85 -5.23
CA ILE A 509 -4.77 -40.90 -6.67
C ILE A 509 -5.74 -40.01 -7.48
N GLY A 510 -5.27 -39.39 -8.57
CA GLY A 510 -6.17 -38.90 -9.63
C GLY A 510 -5.52 -37.94 -10.63
N ASN A 511 -5.36 -38.38 -11.89
CA ASN A 511 -4.87 -37.60 -13.02
C ASN A 511 -5.56 -36.25 -13.20
N VAL A 512 -4.79 -35.16 -13.31
CA VAL A 512 -5.23 -33.91 -13.95
C VAL A 512 -4.06 -33.38 -14.79
N ALA A 513 -4.28 -33.25 -16.10
CA ALA A 513 -3.37 -32.57 -16.99
C ALA A 513 -3.26 -31.09 -16.59
N VAL A 514 -2.04 -30.62 -16.34
CA VAL A 514 -1.75 -29.21 -16.06
C VAL A 514 -0.74 -28.71 -17.09
N MET A 515 -1.13 -27.64 -17.79
CA MET A 515 -0.33 -26.96 -18.80
C MET A 515 1.02 -26.47 -18.24
N ASP A 516 2.04 -26.64 -19.06
CA ASP A 516 3.45 -26.33 -18.82
C ASP A 516 3.65 -24.85 -18.45
N THR A 517 4.11 -24.62 -17.21
CA THR A 517 4.55 -23.32 -16.69
C THR A 517 6.06 -23.40 -16.43
N GLY A 518 6.85 -23.56 -17.50
CA GLY A 518 8.30 -23.36 -17.55
C GLY A 518 9.03 -23.55 -16.22
N ARG A 519 9.11 -24.79 -15.73
CA ARG A 519 9.76 -25.10 -14.45
C ARG A 519 11.27 -24.98 -14.59
N LEU A 520 11.88 -24.16 -13.74
CA LEU A 520 13.32 -24.21 -13.48
C LEU A 520 13.68 -25.62 -12.98
N SER A 521 14.60 -26.27 -13.67
CA SER A 521 15.17 -27.57 -13.30
C SER A 521 16.61 -27.36 -12.80
N ARG A 522 17.27 -28.43 -12.32
CA ARG A 522 18.71 -28.36 -11.98
C ARG A 522 19.57 -27.96 -13.18
N GLU A 523 19.11 -28.24 -14.40
CA GLU A 523 19.77 -27.86 -15.67
C GLU A 523 19.64 -26.36 -15.97
N SER A 524 18.74 -25.66 -15.28
CA SER A 524 18.62 -24.20 -15.36
C SER A 524 19.72 -23.45 -14.61
N PHE A 525 20.60 -24.16 -13.90
CA PHE A 525 21.72 -23.59 -13.15
C PHE A 525 23.05 -23.88 -13.86
N PRO A 526 24.09 -23.03 -13.70
CA PRO A 526 25.38 -23.25 -14.31
C PRO A 526 25.94 -24.65 -14.01
N MET A 527 26.64 -25.23 -14.99
CA MET A 527 27.32 -26.50 -14.80
C MET A 527 28.28 -26.42 -13.60
N GLY A 528 28.15 -27.37 -12.66
CA GLY A 528 28.91 -27.35 -11.39
C GLY A 528 28.24 -26.58 -10.24
N PHE A 529 27.01 -26.10 -10.40
CA PHE A 529 26.24 -25.52 -9.31
C PHE A 529 25.89 -26.59 -8.26
N VAL A 530 26.34 -26.37 -7.02
CA VAL A 530 26.20 -27.32 -5.90
C VAL A 530 24.91 -27.04 -5.14
N PHE A 531 23.99 -28.00 -5.13
CA PHE A 531 22.80 -27.96 -4.29
C PHE A 531 23.09 -28.69 -2.99
N GLY A 532 22.99 -28.00 -1.86
CA GLY A 532 23.27 -28.62 -0.57
C GLY A 532 22.33 -28.16 0.54
N THR A 533 22.35 -28.89 1.65
CA THR A 533 21.65 -28.53 2.88
C THR A 533 22.66 -28.42 4.04
N SER A 534 22.21 -27.91 5.20
CA SER A 534 23.12 -27.65 6.32
C SER A 534 22.49 -27.85 7.69
N THR A 535 23.28 -28.36 8.64
CA THR A 535 22.92 -28.49 10.05
C THR A 535 23.88 -27.73 10.96
N SER A 536 23.50 -27.59 12.24
CA SER A 536 24.28 -26.96 13.29
C SER A 536 24.40 -27.92 14.47
N ALA A 537 25.62 -28.11 14.97
CA ALA A 537 26.00 -29.15 15.91
C ALA A 537 25.13 -29.17 17.16
N TYR A 538 24.93 -28.01 17.79
CA TYR A 538 24.13 -27.90 19.01
C TYR A 538 22.66 -28.28 18.78
N GLN A 539 22.15 -28.05 17.57
CA GLN A 539 20.73 -28.25 17.27
C GLN A 539 20.39 -29.70 16.91
N VAL A 540 21.36 -30.50 16.45
CA VAL A 540 21.06 -31.85 15.89
C VAL A 540 21.88 -32.99 16.52
N GLU A 541 23.08 -32.75 17.03
CA GLU A 541 23.97 -33.86 17.44
C GLU A 541 23.50 -34.57 18.72
N GLY A 542 22.96 -33.82 19.68
CA GLY A 542 22.60 -34.36 20.99
C GLY A 542 23.80 -34.81 21.83
N MET A 543 23.55 -35.76 22.74
CA MET A 543 24.56 -36.39 23.60
C MET A 543 25.42 -35.37 24.35
N ALA A 544 24.79 -34.33 24.93
CA ALA A 544 25.51 -33.21 25.54
C ALA A 544 26.37 -33.59 26.75
N ASN A 545 25.99 -34.64 27.48
CA ASN A 545 26.67 -35.09 28.69
C ASN A 545 27.28 -36.50 28.55
N LYS A 546 27.46 -37.00 27.32
CA LYS A 546 27.96 -38.35 27.02
C LYS A 546 29.01 -38.34 25.91
N GLY A 547 29.78 -39.42 25.79
CA GLY A 547 30.83 -39.53 24.75
C GLY A 547 32.03 -38.60 24.95
N GLY A 548 32.27 -38.15 26.20
CA GLY A 548 33.40 -37.29 26.56
C GLY A 548 33.26 -35.83 26.13
N ARG A 549 32.09 -35.38 25.64
CA ARG A 549 31.81 -33.98 25.33
C ARG A 549 31.73 -33.15 26.61
N GLY A 550 32.36 -31.97 26.60
CA GLY A 550 32.21 -30.97 27.66
C GLY A 550 31.05 -29.99 27.39
N PRO A 551 30.60 -29.24 28.40
CA PRO A 551 29.53 -28.27 28.24
C PRO A 551 29.96 -27.10 27.35
N SER A 552 29.08 -26.64 26.48
CA SER A 552 29.17 -25.39 25.75
C SER A 552 28.38 -24.29 26.45
N ILE A 553 28.60 -23.03 26.06
CA ILE A 553 27.82 -21.88 26.56
C ILE A 553 26.32 -22.11 26.38
N TRP A 554 25.90 -22.74 25.28
CA TRP A 554 24.49 -23.05 25.05
C TRP A 554 23.98 -24.12 26.02
N ASP A 555 24.75 -25.16 26.36
CA ASP A 555 24.33 -26.18 27.34
C ASP A 555 24.10 -25.60 28.75
N VAL A 556 24.76 -24.48 29.07
CA VAL A 556 24.59 -23.75 30.33
C VAL A 556 23.43 -22.77 30.23
N TYR A 557 23.42 -21.94 29.18
CA TYR A 557 22.43 -20.87 28.98
C TYR A 557 20.99 -21.39 28.97
N VAL A 558 20.73 -22.53 28.33
CA VAL A 558 19.36 -23.09 28.21
C VAL A 558 18.83 -23.71 29.50
N LYS A 559 19.68 -24.01 30.48
CA LYS A 559 19.28 -24.62 31.76
C LYS A 559 18.79 -23.60 32.77
N GLU A 560 18.98 -22.31 32.51
CA GLU A 560 18.43 -21.23 33.33
C GLU A 560 16.93 -21.01 32.98
N PRO A 561 16.02 -21.08 33.97
CA PRO A 561 14.59 -20.96 33.71
C PRO A 561 14.22 -19.64 33.01
N GLY A 562 13.41 -19.73 31.95
CA GLY A 562 12.94 -18.56 31.21
C GLY A 562 13.87 -18.08 30.09
N HIS A 563 15.06 -18.66 29.91
CA HIS A 563 15.94 -18.37 28.78
C HIS A 563 15.50 -19.02 27.46
N ILE A 564 14.82 -20.16 27.55
CA ILE A 564 14.23 -20.89 26.42
C ILE A 564 12.76 -21.17 26.74
N ALA A 565 11.90 -21.07 25.71
CA ALA A 565 10.50 -21.44 25.84
C ALA A 565 10.39 -22.89 26.37
N ASN A 566 9.50 -23.13 27.33
CA ASN A 566 9.30 -24.43 28.00
C ASN A 566 10.49 -25.00 28.78
N ASN A 567 11.59 -24.25 28.94
CA ASN A 567 12.86 -24.74 29.51
C ASN A 567 13.42 -25.97 28.76
N ASP A 568 13.19 -26.05 27.45
CA ASP A 568 13.70 -27.12 26.60
C ASP A 568 15.24 -27.09 26.51
N THR A 569 15.87 -28.27 26.43
CA THR A 569 17.32 -28.42 26.25
C THR A 569 17.66 -29.23 25.00
N ALA A 570 18.84 -29.00 24.43
CA ALA A 570 19.37 -29.81 23.33
C ALA A 570 20.22 -30.99 23.82
N ASP A 571 19.96 -31.50 25.04
CA ASP A 571 20.74 -32.62 25.61
C ASP A 571 20.62 -33.88 24.74
N VAL A 572 19.44 -34.09 24.11
CA VAL A 572 19.13 -35.17 23.16
C VAL A 572 19.05 -34.67 21.72
N ALA A 573 18.44 -33.51 21.46
CA ALA A 573 18.24 -32.94 20.12
C ALA A 573 17.62 -33.97 19.13
N ASP A 574 18.04 -33.95 17.87
CA ASP A 574 17.66 -34.96 16.84
C ASP A 574 18.53 -36.24 16.92
N ASP A 575 19.44 -36.33 17.89
CA ASP A 575 20.38 -37.44 18.13
C ASP A 575 21.15 -37.92 16.89
N GLN A 576 21.57 -36.98 16.04
CA GLN A 576 22.43 -37.24 14.88
C GLN A 576 23.73 -37.96 15.28
N TYR A 577 24.17 -37.87 16.54
CA TYR A 577 25.31 -38.63 17.02
C TYR A 577 25.17 -40.15 16.78
N HIS A 578 23.95 -40.68 16.93
CA HIS A 578 23.63 -42.07 16.64
C HIS A 578 23.02 -42.26 15.25
N HIS A 579 22.25 -41.27 14.76
CA HIS A 579 21.45 -41.38 13.52
C HIS A 579 22.09 -40.75 12.27
N TYR A 580 23.39 -40.45 12.30
CA TYR A 580 24.07 -39.80 11.16
C TYR A 580 23.99 -40.58 9.84
N LYS A 581 23.79 -41.91 9.86
CA LYS A 581 23.67 -42.69 8.61
C LYS A 581 22.30 -42.46 7.95
N GLU A 582 21.25 -42.49 8.75
CA GLU A 582 19.87 -42.26 8.32
C GLU A 582 19.72 -40.82 7.79
N ASP A 583 20.31 -39.85 8.49
CA ASP A 583 20.34 -38.45 8.06
C ASP A 583 21.05 -38.30 6.72
N VAL A 584 22.22 -38.92 6.55
CA VAL A 584 22.99 -38.87 5.30
C VAL A 584 22.28 -39.59 4.16
N ASP A 585 21.57 -40.69 4.44
CA ASP A 585 20.77 -41.40 3.44
C ASP A 585 19.59 -40.56 2.92
N LEU A 586 19.03 -39.69 3.75
CA LEU A 586 18.01 -38.72 3.31
C LEU A 586 18.60 -37.70 2.33
N LEU A 587 19.85 -37.26 2.55
CA LEU A 587 20.51 -36.30 1.66
C LEU A 587 20.64 -36.85 0.23
N ALA A 588 21.06 -38.11 0.11
CA ALA A 588 21.14 -38.80 -1.17
C ALA A 588 19.76 -38.93 -1.84
N LYS A 589 18.71 -39.25 -1.08
CA LYS A 589 17.33 -39.34 -1.59
C LYS A 589 16.79 -38.02 -2.12
N PHE A 590 17.18 -36.90 -1.53
CA PHE A 590 16.78 -35.56 -1.98
C PHE A 590 17.67 -34.98 -3.09
N ASN A 591 18.63 -35.76 -3.60
CA ASN A 591 19.54 -35.36 -4.67
C ASN A 591 20.35 -34.09 -4.34
N PHE A 592 20.86 -34.00 -3.10
CA PHE A 592 21.80 -32.94 -2.70
C PHE A 592 23.25 -33.35 -3.03
N ASP A 593 24.01 -32.43 -3.61
CA ASP A 593 25.43 -32.57 -3.94
C ASP A 593 26.35 -32.29 -2.74
N ALA A 594 25.86 -31.55 -1.73
CA ALA A 594 26.68 -31.17 -0.58
C ALA A 594 25.92 -31.15 0.75
N TYR A 595 26.66 -31.43 1.82
CA TYR A 595 26.20 -31.31 3.19
C TYR A 595 27.14 -30.45 4.02
N ARG A 596 26.64 -29.30 4.50
CA ARG A 596 27.39 -28.39 5.36
C ARG A 596 26.98 -28.60 6.82
N PHE A 597 27.88 -29.14 7.64
CA PHE A 597 27.68 -29.26 9.08
C PHE A 597 28.74 -28.45 9.84
N SER A 598 28.48 -28.13 11.10
CA SER A 598 29.47 -27.54 12.00
C SER A 598 30.07 -28.60 12.93
N ILE A 599 31.31 -28.42 13.36
CA ILE A 599 31.94 -29.26 14.39
C ILE A 599 31.76 -28.59 15.75
N SER A 600 31.26 -29.33 16.74
CA SER A 600 31.12 -28.88 18.12
C SER A 600 32.49 -28.79 18.78
N TRP A 601 32.94 -27.56 19.09
CA TRP A 601 34.20 -27.34 19.79
C TRP A 601 34.24 -28.13 21.10
N SER A 602 33.19 -28.05 21.92
CA SER A 602 33.16 -28.73 23.24
C SER A 602 33.15 -30.26 23.13
N ARG A 603 32.86 -30.82 21.95
CA ARG A 603 33.00 -32.26 21.68
C ARG A 603 34.43 -32.65 21.32
N ILE A 604 35.21 -31.76 20.72
CA ILE A 604 36.63 -31.97 20.37
C ILE A 604 37.55 -31.62 21.54
N PHE A 605 37.32 -30.50 22.21
CA PHE A 605 38.05 -30.04 23.39
C PHE A 605 37.05 -29.81 24.54
N PRO A 606 36.82 -30.82 25.40
CA PRO A 606 35.84 -30.75 26.48
C PRO A 606 36.10 -29.62 27.49
N GLU A 607 37.36 -29.25 27.68
CA GLU A 607 37.81 -28.17 28.56
C GLU A 607 38.00 -26.83 27.81
N GLY A 608 37.53 -26.74 26.56
CA GLY A 608 37.68 -25.57 25.70
C GLY A 608 39.06 -25.47 25.02
N VAL A 609 40.12 -25.97 25.64
CA VAL A 609 41.47 -26.10 25.08
C VAL A 609 42.15 -27.37 25.59
N GLY A 610 43.29 -27.75 25.02
CA GLY A 610 44.12 -28.83 25.58
C GLY A 610 43.78 -30.23 25.05
N LYS A 611 43.42 -31.17 25.93
CA LYS A 611 43.33 -32.59 25.58
C LYS A 611 42.18 -32.86 24.58
N VAL A 612 42.51 -33.50 23.46
CA VAL A 612 41.54 -33.88 22.42
C VAL A 612 40.68 -35.05 22.90
N ASN A 613 39.36 -34.93 22.75
CA ASN A 613 38.43 -36.04 22.88
C ASN A 613 38.36 -36.81 21.55
N TRP A 614 39.16 -37.87 21.45
CA TRP A 614 39.24 -38.72 20.26
C TRP A 614 37.93 -39.44 19.93
N ALA A 615 37.04 -39.67 20.91
CA ALA A 615 35.71 -40.22 20.63
C ALA A 615 34.84 -39.22 19.83
N GLY A 616 34.96 -37.93 20.12
CA GLY A 616 34.33 -36.85 19.37
C GLY A 616 34.84 -36.75 17.93
N VAL A 617 36.17 -36.82 17.75
CA VAL A 617 36.80 -36.85 16.41
C VAL A 617 36.33 -38.08 15.62
N ALA A 618 36.30 -39.25 16.26
CA ALA A 618 35.87 -40.49 15.62
C ALA A 618 34.41 -40.43 15.13
N TYR A 619 33.53 -39.72 15.83
CA TYR A 619 32.16 -39.49 15.37
C TYR A 619 32.12 -38.69 14.06
N TYR A 620 32.76 -37.53 13.99
CA TYR A 620 32.78 -36.74 12.75
C TYR A 620 33.43 -37.49 11.59
N ASN A 621 34.52 -38.22 11.85
CA ASN A 621 35.16 -39.05 10.84
C ASN A 621 34.21 -40.12 10.27
N ARG A 622 33.42 -40.79 11.12
CA ARG A 622 32.41 -41.76 10.63
C ARG A 622 31.36 -41.10 9.75
N MET A 623 30.87 -39.93 10.14
CA MET A 623 29.87 -39.19 9.37
C MET A 623 30.44 -38.69 8.03
N ILE A 624 31.62 -38.08 8.03
CA ILE A 624 32.31 -37.60 6.82
C ILE A 624 32.59 -38.75 5.85
N ASN A 625 33.13 -39.87 6.35
CA ASN A 625 33.40 -41.03 5.51
C ASN A 625 32.11 -41.61 4.90
N TYR A 626 31.00 -41.57 5.66
CA TYR A 626 29.71 -42.04 5.15
C TYR A 626 29.10 -41.08 4.12
N LEU A 627 29.28 -39.76 4.29
CA LEU A 627 28.90 -38.74 3.31
C LEU A 627 29.66 -38.93 1.99
N ILE A 628 30.99 -39.07 2.05
CA ILE A 628 31.83 -39.30 0.86
C ILE A 628 31.37 -40.57 0.14
N LYS A 629 31.17 -41.66 0.89
CA LYS A 629 30.68 -42.94 0.34
C LYS A 629 29.32 -42.84 -0.37
N LYS A 630 28.48 -41.85 -0.01
CA LYS A 630 27.14 -41.67 -0.59
C LYS A 630 27.11 -40.64 -1.73
N GLY A 631 28.16 -39.83 -1.86
CA GLY A 631 28.33 -38.87 -2.96
C GLY A 631 29.13 -39.41 -4.15
N GLU A 632 29.84 -40.54 -3.99
CA GLU A 632 30.33 -41.41 -5.07
C GLU A 632 29.21 -42.31 -5.60
#